data_AF-X1P4X6-F1
#
_entry.id   AF-X1P4X6-F1
#
_cell.length_a   1.000
_cell.length_b   1.000
_cell.length_c   1.000
_cell.angle_alpha   90.00
_cell.angle_beta   90.00
_cell.angle_gamma   90.00
#
_symmetry.space_group_name_H-M   'P 1'
#
loop_
_entity.id
_entity.type
_entity.pdbx_description
1 polymer ?
#
loop_
_entity_poly.entity_id
_entity_poly.type
_entity_poly.pdbx_seq_one_letter_code
_entity_poly.pdbx_strand_id
1 'polypeptide(L)'
;GLTPNDIVVKISSRKMLAAILQTIGIAANKLEDLYALLDKRSRLPQEAFEKMLTEQVANENKRKKILELMAVESIKQIGDCLQLSETAKESVDELKRLFKLLDVMGIADFCVFDISVVRGLAYYTGIVYEIYDKASQLRAIGGGGRYDDLLKQFGGPAIPATGFGIGDCVLGILLEEKGLLEKQLPSRQPDYFVAFTDKQFFQKAIEITTKLRRAGLAANFDYKSANLSKQLKQASAQSA
;
A
#
# COMPACT_ATOMS: atom_id res chain seq x y z
N GLY A 1 -2.00 -15.00 7.36
CA GLY A 1 -1.63 -13.65 6.91
C GLY A 1 -2.81 -12.73 7.09
N LEU A 2 -2.72 -11.49 6.61
CA LEU A 2 -3.85 -10.56 6.57
C LEU A 2 -4.99 -11.14 5.72
N THR A 3 -6.23 -10.87 6.10
CA THR A 3 -7.46 -11.39 5.49
C THR A 3 -8.31 -10.27 4.88
N PRO A 4 -9.39 -10.57 4.14
CA PRO A 4 -10.35 -9.57 3.67
C PRO A 4 -11.06 -8.77 4.77
N ASN A 5 -10.93 -9.20 6.04
CA ASN A 5 -11.42 -8.45 7.20
C ASN A 5 -10.38 -7.47 7.75
N ASP A 6 -9.12 -7.59 7.34
CA ASP A 6 -8.03 -6.73 7.80
C ASP A 6 -7.70 -5.64 6.79
N ILE A 7 -7.75 -5.94 5.50
CA ILE A 7 -7.37 -5.01 4.44
C ILE A 7 -8.41 -4.96 3.32
N VAL A 8 -8.41 -3.85 2.60
CA VAL A 8 -9.22 -3.63 1.42
C VAL A 8 -8.41 -2.94 0.32
N VAL A 9 -8.54 -3.43 -0.90
CA VAL A 9 -8.00 -2.83 -2.12
C VAL A 9 -9.11 -2.06 -2.80
N LYS A 10 -9.03 -0.75 -2.75
CA LYS A 10 -9.96 0.17 -3.40
C LYS A 10 -9.50 0.42 -4.83
N ILE A 11 -10.37 0.22 -5.82
CA ILE A 11 -10.01 0.24 -7.24
C ILE A 11 -10.88 1.26 -7.99
N SER A 12 -10.26 2.01 -8.90
CA SER A 12 -10.91 2.96 -9.81
C SER A 12 -10.17 3.03 -11.15
N SER A 13 -10.56 3.95 -12.03
CA SER A 13 -9.91 4.20 -13.31
C SER A 13 -9.82 5.71 -13.61
N ARG A 14 -8.59 6.21 -13.80
CA ARG A 14 -8.32 7.58 -14.27
C ARG A 14 -8.92 7.82 -15.65
N LYS A 15 -8.82 6.83 -16.56
CA LYS A 15 -9.40 6.89 -17.92
C LYS A 15 -10.93 7.08 -17.86
N MET A 16 -11.59 6.31 -17.00
CA MET A 16 -13.04 6.41 -16.79
C MET A 16 -13.42 7.77 -16.21
N LEU A 17 -12.77 8.19 -15.13
CA LEU A 17 -13.06 9.45 -14.46
C LEU A 17 -12.84 10.65 -15.40
N ALA A 18 -11.74 10.64 -16.17
CA ALA A 18 -11.45 11.65 -17.19
C ALA A 18 -12.57 11.74 -18.23
N ALA A 19 -12.99 10.60 -18.80
CA ALA A 19 -14.01 10.55 -19.83
C ALA A 19 -15.37 11.05 -19.31
N ILE A 20 -15.73 10.73 -18.06
CA ILE A 20 -16.98 11.20 -17.45
C ILE A 20 -16.91 12.71 -17.18
N LEU A 21 -15.82 13.21 -16.58
CA LEU A 21 -15.64 14.63 -16.29
C LEU A 21 -15.64 15.49 -17.57
N GLN A 22 -15.03 14.99 -18.65
CA GLN A 22 -15.08 15.64 -19.96
C GLN A 22 -16.51 15.67 -20.52
N THR A 23 -17.29 14.60 -20.31
CA THR A 23 -18.72 14.56 -20.71
C THR A 23 -19.57 15.57 -19.92
N ILE A 24 -19.23 15.81 -18.65
CA ILE A 24 -19.83 16.89 -17.84
C ILE A 24 -19.43 18.29 -18.36
N GLY A 25 -18.38 18.37 -19.20
CA GLY A 25 -17.87 19.59 -19.81
C GLY A 25 -16.72 20.21 -19.03
N ILE A 26 -15.95 19.43 -18.27
CA ILE A 26 -14.68 19.87 -17.67
C ILE A 26 -13.59 19.79 -18.73
N ALA A 27 -12.85 20.89 -18.90
CA ALA A 27 -11.76 20.97 -19.86
C ALA A 27 -10.57 20.08 -19.43
N ALA A 28 -9.90 19.46 -20.40
CA ALA A 28 -8.80 18.52 -20.14
C ALA A 28 -7.67 19.14 -19.30
N ASN A 29 -7.37 20.43 -19.51
CA ASN A 29 -6.34 21.16 -18.76
C ASN A 29 -6.71 21.44 -17.29
N LYS A 30 -7.97 21.23 -16.89
CA LYS A 30 -8.43 21.37 -15.49
C LYS A 30 -8.51 20.04 -14.74
N LEU A 31 -8.26 18.92 -15.42
CA LEU A 31 -8.44 17.60 -14.81
C LEU A 31 -7.46 17.34 -13.68
N GLU A 32 -6.17 17.69 -13.83
CA GLU A 32 -5.17 17.46 -12.78
C GLU A 32 -5.48 18.24 -11.48
N ASP A 33 -5.89 19.51 -11.60
CA ASP A 33 -6.30 20.33 -10.44
C ASP A 33 -7.52 19.74 -9.73
N LEU A 34 -8.47 19.22 -10.52
CA LEU A 34 -9.67 18.57 -10.00
C LEU A 34 -9.34 17.24 -9.34
N TYR A 35 -8.45 16.43 -9.92
CA TYR A 35 -7.98 15.19 -9.30
C TYR A 35 -7.30 15.43 -7.96
N ALA A 36 -6.45 16.45 -7.87
CA ALA A 36 -5.81 16.84 -6.62
C ALA A 36 -6.82 17.30 -5.56
N LEU A 37 -7.95 17.88 -5.97
CA LEU A 37 -9.05 18.23 -5.07
C LEU A 37 -9.85 16.98 -4.65
N LEU A 38 -10.19 16.10 -5.59
CA LEU A 38 -10.94 14.86 -5.32
C LEU A 38 -10.18 13.92 -4.38
N ASP A 39 -8.86 13.80 -4.53
CA ASP A 39 -7.98 13.02 -3.63
C ASP A 39 -8.03 13.53 -2.17
N LYS A 40 -8.23 14.85 -1.98
CA LYS A 40 -8.34 15.47 -0.65
C LYS A 40 -9.72 15.34 -0.01
N ARG A 41 -10.75 14.90 -0.76
CA ARG A 41 -12.15 14.87 -0.27
C ARG A 41 -12.29 14.10 1.04
N SER A 42 -11.61 12.96 1.18
CA SER A 42 -11.69 12.13 2.40
C SER A 42 -11.05 12.78 3.64
N ARG A 43 -10.25 13.84 3.45
CA ARG A 43 -9.50 14.52 4.52
C ARG A 43 -10.01 15.92 4.83
N LEU A 44 -10.94 16.44 4.03
CA LEU A 44 -11.46 17.79 4.17
C LEU A 44 -12.89 17.75 4.73
N PRO A 45 -13.26 18.70 5.62
CA PRO A 45 -14.65 18.97 5.93
C PRO A 45 -15.45 19.28 4.66
N GLN A 46 -16.72 18.86 4.61
CA GLN A 46 -17.57 19.02 3.42
C GLN A 46 -17.64 20.47 2.94
N GLU A 47 -17.83 21.43 3.85
CA GLU A 47 -17.89 22.86 3.53
C GLU A 47 -16.60 23.37 2.85
N ALA A 48 -15.44 22.91 3.32
CA ALA A 48 -14.14 23.29 2.74
C ALA A 48 -13.98 22.70 1.33
N PHE A 49 -14.39 21.44 1.13
CA PHE A 49 -14.37 20.79 -0.17
C PHE A 49 -15.29 21.50 -1.18
N GLU A 50 -16.52 21.83 -0.79
CA GLU A 50 -17.49 22.52 -1.65
C GLU A 50 -17.01 23.93 -2.05
N LYS A 51 -16.38 24.65 -1.13
CA LYS A 51 -15.77 25.95 -1.42
C LYS A 51 -14.67 25.83 -2.49
N MET A 52 -13.73 24.90 -2.31
CA MET A 52 -12.66 24.67 -3.28
C MET A 52 -13.19 24.19 -4.64
N LEU A 53 -14.23 23.36 -4.64
CA LEU A 53 -14.87 22.91 -5.88
C LEU A 53 -15.55 24.08 -6.62
N THR A 54 -16.13 25.02 -5.89
CA THR A 54 -16.74 26.24 -6.45
C THR A 54 -15.70 27.16 -7.10
N GLU A 55 -14.51 27.28 -6.51
CA GLU A 55 -13.39 28.04 -7.07
C GLU A 55 -12.88 27.43 -8.39
N GLN A 56 -12.82 26.09 -8.49
CA GLN A 56 -12.35 25.40 -9.70
C GLN A 56 -13.42 25.29 -10.81
N VAL A 57 -14.68 25.09 -10.41
CA VAL A 57 -15.82 24.82 -11.29
C VAL A 57 -16.93 25.83 -11.04
N ALA A 58 -16.92 26.92 -11.80
CA ALA A 58 -17.89 28.02 -11.66
C ALA A 58 -19.35 27.61 -11.92
N ASN A 59 -19.59 26.63 -12.81
CA ASN A 59 -20.94 26.21 -13.19
C ASN A 59 -21.55 25.24 -12.15
N GLU A 60 -22.68 25.63 -11.57
CA GLU A 60 -23.37 24.86 -10.53
C GLU A 60 -23.87 23.49 -11.00
N ASN A 61 -24.45 23.40 -12.20
CA ASN A 61 -24.91 22.14 -12.77
C ASN A 61 -23.76 21.14 -12.96
N LYS A 62 -22.56 21.62 -13.34
CA LYS A 62 -21.37 20.77 -13.43
C LYS A 62 -20.93 20.28 -12.05
N ARG A 63 -20.93 21.14 -11.03
CA ARG A 63 -20.60 20.73 -9.65
C ARG A 63 -21.56 19.67 -9.13
N LYS A 64 -22.87 19.85 -9.34
CA LYS A 64 -23.88 18.87 -8.94
C LYS A 64 -23.62 17.48 -9.54
N LYS A 65 -23.34 17.42 -10.85
CA LYS A 65 -22.98 16.16 -11.53
C LYS A 65 -21.69 15.53 -11.01
N ILE A 66 -20.69 16.35 -10.65
CA ILE A 66 -19.45 15.84 -10.03
C ILE A 66 -19.77 15.23 -8.66
N LEU A 67 -20.59 15.89 -7.83
CA LEU A 67 -20.98 15.38 -6.53
C LEU A 67 -21.81 14.08 -6.64
N GLU A 68 -22.74 14.02 -7.59
CA GLU A 68 -23.50 12.80 -7.90
C GLU A 68 -22.58 11.66 -8.33
N LEU A 69 -21.61 11.93 -9.22
CA LEU A 69 -20.60 10.96 -9.63
C LEU A 69 -19.78 10.46 -8.43
N MET A 70 -19.38 11.37 -7.54
CA MET A 70 -18.62 11.05 -6.34
C MET A 70 -19.43 10.33 -5.25
N ALA A 71 -20.75 10.23 -5.40
CA ALA A 71 -21.62 9.45 -4.53
C ALA A 71 -21.86 8.01 -5.05
N VAL A 72 -21.28 7.65 -6.20
CA VAL A 72 -21.41 6.30 -6.76
C VAL A 72 -20.59 5.29 -5.95
N GLU A 73 -21.26 4.21 -5.54
CA GLU A 73 -20.69 3.14 -4.70
C GLU A 73 -20.39 1.86 -5.49
N SER A 74 -20.89 1.76 -6.74
CA SER A 74 -20.68 0.57 -7.56
C SER A 74 -20.53 0.88 -9.05
N ILE A 75 -19.83 0.01 -9.77
CA ILE A 75 -19.64 0.13 -11.23
C ILE A 75 -20.99 0.14 -11.97
N LYS A 76 -22.02 -0.53 -11.44
CA LYS A 76 -23.35 -0.58 -12.08
C LYS A 76 -24.01 0.80 -12.11
N GLN A 77 -23.96 1.52 -11.00
CA GLN A 77 -24.56 2.85 -10.85
C GLN A 77 -23.93 3.91 -11.79
N ILE A 78 -22.69 3.70 -12.26
CA ILE A 78 -22.03 4.62 -13.20
C ILE A 78 -22.84 4.78 -14.49
N GLY A 79 -23.41 3.69 -15.00
CA GLY A 79 -24.25 3.72 -16.21
C GLY A 79 -25.60 4.39 -15.99
N ASP A 80 -26.09 4.42 -14.75
CA ASP A 80 -27.40 4.98 -14.40
C ASP A 80 -27.32 6.49 -14.12
N CYS A 81 -26.19 6.98 -13.60
CA CYS A 81 -26.04 8.37 -13.18
C CYS A 81 -25.84 9.35 -14.34
N LEU A 82 -25.18 8.94 -15.43
CA LEU A 82 -24.74 9.87 -16.49
C LEU A 82 -24.80 9.22 -17.86
N GLN A 83 -25.09 10.02 -18.89
CA GLN A 83 -24.85 9.61 -20.27
C GLN A 83 -23.35 9.45 -20.48
N LEU A 84 -22.91 8.21 -20.70
CA LEU A 84 -21.51 7.87 -20.88
C LEU A 84 -21.09 8.06 -22.34
N SER A 85 -19.96 8.73 -22.54
CA SER A 85 -19.22 8.68 -23.81
C SER A 85 -18.73 7.26 -24.10
N GLU A 86 -18.37 6.99 -25.36
CA GLU A 86 -17.87 5.67 -25.75
C GLU A 86 -16.61 5.28 -24.98
N THR A 87 -15.67 6.23 -24.80
CA THR A 87 -14.47 6.05 -23.98
C THR A 87 -14.79 5.70 -22.52
N ALA A 88 -15.84 6.31 -21.95
CA ALA A 88 -16.27 5.99 -20.59
C ALA A 88 -16.85 4.58 -20.49
N LYS A 89 -17.67 4.16 -21.46
CA LYS A 89 -18.20 2.79 -21.52
C LYS A 89 -17.10 1.73 -21.63
N GLU A 90 -16.13 1.95 -22.52
CA GLU A 90 -14.97 1.06 -22.65
C GLU A 90 -14.23 0.92 -21.32
N SER A 91 -14.00 2.03 -20.61
CA SER A 91 -13.30 2.03 -19.33
C SER A 91 -14.10 1.34 -18.22
N VAL A 92 -15.43 1.49 -18.24
CA VAL A 92 -16.33 0.76 -17.34
C VAL A 92 -16.28 -0.75 -17.62
N ASP A 93 -16.23 -1.16 -18.88
CA ASP A 93 -16.13 -2.57 -19.27
C ASP A 93 -14.75 -3.16 -18.95
N GLU A 94 -13.67 -2.37 -19.08
CA GLU A 94 -12.33 -2.73 -18.57
C GLU A 94 -12.38 -3.03 -17.06
N LEU A 95 -13.03 -2.17 -16.26
CA LEU A 95 -13.22 -2.39 -14.82
C LEU A 95 -14.06 -3.64 -14.53
N LYS A 96 -15.19 -3.84 -15.21
CA LYS A 96 -16.00 -5.07 -15.04
C LYS A 96 -15.19 -6.33 -15.34
N ARG A 97 -14.38 -6.29 -16.40
CA ARG A 97 -13.52 -7.40 -16.79
C ARG A 97 -12.44 -7.64 -15.74
N LEU A 98 -11.85 -6.60 -15.17
CA LEU A 98 -10.92 -6.71 -14.04
C LEU A 98 -11.58 -7.39 -12.83
N PHE A 99 -12.74 -6.92 -12.38
CA PHE A 99 -13.43 -7.53 -11.23
C PHE A 99 -13.80 -9.00 -11.47
N LYS A 100 -14.18 -9.36 -12.70
CA LYS A 100 -14.40 -10.76 -13.06
C LYS A 100 -13.11 -11.60 -12.97
N LEU A 101 -11.96 -11.04 -13.38
CA LEU A 101 -10.68 -11.73 -13.25
C LEU A 101 -10.27 -11.88 -11.78
N LEU A 102 -10.49 -10.86 -10.94
CA LEU A 102 -10.22 -10.91 -9.50
C LEU A 102 -11.06 -11.99 -8.79
N ASP A 103 -12.31 -12.17 -9.23
CA ASP A 103 -13.19 -13.25 -8.76
C ASP A 103 -12.66 -14.64 -9.17
N VAL A 104 -12.29 -14.81 -10.45
CA VAL A 104 -11.65 -16.06 -10.94
C VAL A 104 -10.35 -16.37 -10.20
N MET A 105 -9.59 -15.34 -9.79
CA MET A 105 -8.37 -15.48 -9.00
C MET A 105 -8.63 -15.79 -7.51
N GLY A 106 -9.88 -15.77 -7.05
CA GLY A 106 -10.25 -16.02 -5.66
C GLY A 106 -9.85 -14.89 -4.70
N ILE A 107 -9.66 -13.67 -5.19
CA ILE A 107 -9.25 -12.50 -4.38
C ILE A 107 -10.27 -11.35 -4.41
N ALA A 108 -11.45 -11.56 -5.00
CA ALA A 108 -12.49 -10.53 -5.08
C ALA A 108 -12.91 -9.97 -3.71
N ASP A 109 -12.89 -10.78 -2.65
CA ASP A 109 -13.24 -10.34 -1.29
C ASP A 109 -12.31 -9.24 -0.74
N PHE A 110 -11.09 -9.13 -1.27
CA PHE A 110 -10.16 -8.06 -0.93
C PHE A 110 -10.45 -6.78 -1.71
N CYS A 111 -11.24 -6.79 -2.77
CA CYS A 111 -11.31 -5.72 -3.75
C CYS A 111 -12.69 -5.05 -3.78
N VAL A 112 -12.71 -3.72 -3.72
CA VAL A 112 -13.93 -2.93 -3.85
C VAL A 112 -13.73 -1.83 -4.87
N PHE A 113 -14.80 -1.48 -5.58
CA PHE A 113 -14.81 -0.29 -6.40
C PHE A 113 -14.95 0.94 -5.50
N ASP A 114 -14.13 1.97 -5.73
CA ASP A 114 -14.25 3.24 -5.03
C ASP A 114 -13.83 4.37 -5.98
N ILE A 115 -14.82 5.14 -6.44
CA ILE A 115 -14.59 6.20 -7.42
C ILE A 115 -13.69 7.34 -6.89
N SER A 116 -13.57 7.46 -5.56
CA SER A 116 -12.72 8.49 -4.94
C SER A 116 -11.23 8.19 -5.07
N VAL A 117 -10.85 6.97 -5.48
CA VAL A 117 -9.46 6.62 -5.74
C VAL A 117 -9.00 7.24 -7.05
N VAL A 118 -8.23 8.33 -6.96
CA VAL A 118 -7.67 9.04 -8.13
C VAL A 118 -6.14 8.99 -8.17
N ARG A 119 -5.51 8.80 -7.00
CA ARG A 119 -4.06 8.86 -6.72
C ARG A 119 -3.45 10.23 -7.04
N GLY A 120 -2.58 10.68 -6.15
CA GLY A 120 -1.91 11.98 -6.25
C GLY A 120 -0.78 12.12 -7.28
N LEU A 121 -0.48 11.09 -8.07
CA LEU A 121 0.58 11.14 -9.09
C LEU A 121 -0.05 11.29 -10.49
N ALA A 122 0.41 12.31 -11.22
CA ALA A 122 -0.18 12.71 -12.50
C ALA A 122 0.06 11.71 -13.65
N TYR A 123 0.93 10.72 -13.48
CA TYR A 123 1.34 9.82 -14.56
C TYR A 123 0.38 8.63 -14.82
N TYR A 124 -0.68 8.45 -14.01
CA TYR A 124 -1.60 7.33 -14.18
C TYR A 124 -2.56 7.56 -15.35
N THR A 125 -2.63 6.57 -16.25
CA THR A 125 -3.42 6.63 -17.50
C THR A 125 -4.66 5.74 -17.49
N GLY A 126 -4.78 4.80 -16.55
CA GLY A 126 -5.83 3.78 -16.54
C GLY A 126 -6.31 3.40 -15.14
N ILE A 127 -6.46 2.08 -14.90
CA ILE A 127 -6.83 1.54 -13.59
C ILE A 127 -5.83 2.00 -12.53
N VAL A 128 -6.37 2.43 -11.39
CA VAL A 128 -5.62 2.82 -10.19
C VAL A 128 -6.19 2.12 -8.98
N TYR A 129 -5.36 1.88 -7.97
CA TYR A 129 -5.78 1.21 -6.74
C TYR A 129 -4.95 1.61 -5.54
N GLU A 130 -5.56 1.49 -4.37
CA GLU A 130 -4.95 1.72 -3.06
C GLU A 130 -5.31 0.61 -2.10
N ILE A 131 -4.36 0.25 -1.24
CA ILE A 131 -4.52 -0.77 -0.21
C ILE A 131 -4.65 -0.05 1.12
N TYR A 132 -5.73 -0.30 1.84
CA TYR A 132 -6.01 0.27 3.14
C TYR A 132 -6.24 -0.81 4.18
N ASP A 133 -5.99 -0.48 5.43
CA ASP A 133 -6.57 -1.20 6.56
C ASP A 133 -8.10 -0.98 6.54
N LYS A 134 -8.86 -2.05 6.75
CA LYS A 134 -10.33 -2.01 6.74
C LYS A 134 -10.89 -1.19 7.90
N ALA A 135 -10.19 -1.10 9.04
CA ALA A 135 -10.57 -0.20 10.12
C ALA A 135 -10.37 1.28 9.76
N SER A 136 -9.70 1.57 8.63
CA SER A 136 -9.47 2.92 8.08
C SER A 136 -8.79 3.86 9.08
N GLN A 137 -8.02 3.32 10.02
CA GLN A 137 -7.28 4.10 11.01
C GLN A 137 -5.90 4.52 10.49
N LEU A 138 -5.36 3.76 9.56
CA LEU A 138 -4.04 3.98 8.97
C LEU A 138 -4.14 4.73 7.64
N ARG A 139 -3.01 5.33 7.25
CA ARG A 139 -2.79 5.80 5.88
C ARG A 139 -2.78 4.60 4.92
N ALA A 140 -2.82 4.86 3.61
CA ALA A 140 -2.68 3.81 2.61
C ALA A 140 -1.41 2.97 2.86
N ILE A 141 -1.57 1.64 2.91
CA ILE A 141 -0.50 0.65 3.06
C ILE A 141 0.33 0.58 1.78
N GLY A 142 -0.35 0.68 0.64
CA GLY A 142 0.26 0.64 -0.68
C GLY A 142 -0.69 1.18 -1.74
N GLY A 143 -0.19 1.30 -2.96
CA GLY A 143 -1.01 1.73 -4.08
C GLY A 143 -0.26 1.69 -5.39
N GLY A 144 -1.02 1.72 -6.47
CA GLY A 144 -0.49 1.53 -7.81
C GLY A 144 -1.51 1.83 -8.89
N GLY A 145 -1.16 1.45 -10.11
CA GLY A 145 -2.00 1.65 -11.27
C GLY A 145 -1.23 1.53 -12.59
N ARG A 146 -1.96 1.78 -13.68
CA ARG A 146 -1.46 1.77 -15.06
C ARG A 146 -0.94 3.15 -15.48
N TYR A 147 0.22 3.20 -16.15
CA TYR A 147 0.93 4.42 -16.54
C TYR A 147 1.67 4.25 -17.89
N ASP A 148 0.90 4.28 -18.97
CA ASP A 148 1.40 3.93 -20.31
C ASP A 148 2.29 5.00 -20.96
N ASP A 149 2.12 6.26 -20.54
CA ASP A 149 2.83 7.40 -21.11
C ASP A 149 4.08 7.82 -20.33
N LEU A 150 4.37 7.17 -19.19
CA LEU A 150 5.45 7.60 -18.29
C LEU A 150 6.80 7.62 -19.02
N LEU A 151 7.16 6.54 -19.72
CA LEU A 151 8.44 6.47 -20.44
C LEU A 151 8.52 7.49 -21.58
N LYS A 152 7.39 7.77 -22.25
CA LYS A 152 7.27 8.76 -23.31
C LYS A 152 7.60 10.17 -22.81
N GLN A 153 7.21 10.51 -21.58
CA GLN A 153 7.53 11.80 -20.96
C GLN A 153 9.04 12.00 -20.74
N PHE A 154 9.82 10.91 -20.67
CA PHE A 154 11.27 10.93 -20.56
C PHE A 154 11.99 10.77 -21.91
N GLY A 155 11.27 10.87 -23.03
CA GLY A 155 11.86 10.77 -24.38
C GLY A 155 12.03 9.33 -24.91
N GLY A 156 11.50 8.34 -24.20
CA GLY A 156 11.44 6.96 -24.69
C GLY A 156 10.20 6.66 -25.53
N PRO A 157 10.04 5.41 -26.01
CA PRO A 157 8.82 4.99 -26.70
C PRO A 157 7.62 4.89 -25.74
N ALA A 158 6.41 4.93 -26.29
CA ALA A 158 5.20 4.61 -25.54
C ALA A 158 5.20 3.11 -25.20
N ILE A 159 5.32 2.76 -23.93
CA ILE A 159 5.31 1.38 -23.43
C ILE A 159 4.25 1.26 -22.35
N PRO A 160 3.22 0.43 -22.56
CA PRO A 160 2.21 0.18 -21.53
C PRO A 160 2.82 -0.43 -20.28
N ALA A 161 2.48 0.11 -19.11
CA ALA A 161 3.04 -0.33 -17.85
C ALA A 161 2.01 -0.27 -16.72
N THR A 162 2.12 -1.19 -15.76
CA THR A 162 1.35 -1.16 -14.52
C THR A 162 2.22 -1.66 -13.38
N GLY A 163 2.01 -1.13 -12.20
CA GLY A 163 2.83 -1.47 -11.03
C GLY A 163 2.27 -0.86 -9.76
N PHE A 164 2.90 -1.17 -8.65
CA PHE A 164 2.53 -0.66 -7.33
C PHE A 164 3.75 -0.51 -6.43
N GLY A 165 3.58 0.27 -5.37
CA GLY A 165 4.50 0.31 -4.24
C GLY A 165 3.76 -0.01 -2.94
N ILE A 166 4.46 -0.66 -2.00
CA ILE A 166 3.97 -0.93 -0.64
C ILE A 166 4.95 -0.26 0.33
N GLY A 167 4.41 0.50 1.29
CA GLY A 167 5.21 1.10 2.35
C GLY A 167 5.47 0.11 3.48
N ASP A 168 6.73 -0.09 3.81
CA ASP A 168 7.18 -0.95 4.91
C ASP A 168 6.70 -0.46 6.28
N CYS A 169 6.73 0.85 6.54
CA CYS A 169 6.34 1.42 7.83
C CYS A 169 4.86 1.16 8.17
N VAL A 170 3.94 1.44 7.24
CA VAL A 170 2.50 1.29 7.50
C VAL A 170 2.12 -0.20 7.55
N LEU A 171 2.71 -1.01 6.69
CA LEU A 171 2.53 -2.46 6.74
C LEU A 171 3.03 -3.05 8.07
N GLY A 172 4.20 -2.59 8.55
CA GLY A 172 4.77 -3.01 9.83
C GLY A 172 3.84 -2.73 11.01
N ILE A 173 3.33 -1.50 11.10
CA ILE A 173 2.36 -1.10 12.14
C ILE A 173 1.12 -2.01 12.10
N LEU A 174 0.53 -2.22 10.91
CA LEU A 174 -0.64 -3.09 10.77
C LEU A 174 -0.35 -4.53 11.22
N LEU A 175 0.80 -5.09 10.83
CA LEU A 175 1.17 -6.45 11.22
C LEU A 175 1.43 -6.57 12.73
N GLU A 176 1.95 -5.52 13.37
CA GLU A 176 2.16 -5.45 14.82
C GLU A 176 0.82 -5.42 15.56
N GLU A 177 -0.09 -4.52 15.16
CA GLU A 177 -1.45 -4.42 15.74
C GLU A 177 -2.25 -5.73 15.62
N LYS A 178 -2.02 -6.48 14.54
CA LYS A 178 -2.64 -7.79 14.30
C LYS A 178 -1.90 -8.96 14.97
N GLY A 179 -0.79 -8.70 15.66
CA GLY A 179 0.03 -9.73 16.31
C GLY A 179 0.66 -10.74 15.33
N LEU A 180 0.93 -10.30 14.10
CA LEU A 180 1.46 -11.12 13.00
C LEU A 180 3.00 -11.02 12.86
N LEU A 181 3.64 -10.00 13.43
CA LEU A 181 5.11 -9.85 13.39
C LEU A 181 5.83 -10.74 14.40
N GLU A 182 5.40 -10.76 15.66
CA GLU A 182 6.09 -11.46 16.75
C GLU A 182 6.13 -12.98 16.55
N LYS A 183 5.14 -13.54 15.86
CA LYS A 183 5.04 -14.99 15.63
C LYS A 183 5.96 -15.52 14.52
N GLN A 184 6.61 -14.64 13.75
CA GLN A 184 7.32 -15.04 12.52
C GLN A 184 8.80 -14.66 12.48
N LEU A 185 9.27 -13.82 13.41
CA LEU A 185 10.70 -13.52 13.50
C LEU A 185 11.39 -14.62 14.31
N PRO A 186 12.28 -15.44 13.71
CA PRO A 186 13.10 -16.33 14.50
C PRO A 186 13.88 -15.48 15.48
N SER A 187 13.82 -15.83 16.77
CA SER A 187 14.67 -15.19 17.74
C SER A 187 16.11 -15.43 17.30
N ARG A 188 16.88 -14.36 17.13
CA ARG A 188 18.33 -14.46 16.86
C ARG A 188 19.02 -14.89 18.15
N GLN A 189 18.82 -16.13 18.53
CA GLN A 189 19.43 -16.73 19.71
C GLN A 189 20.74 -17.41 19.30
N PRO A 190 21.81 -17.31 20.11
CA PRO A 190 22.98 -18.14 19.90
C PRO A 190 22.60 -19.62 20.07
N ASP A 191 23.03 -20.49 19.17
CA ASP A 191 23.01 -21.94 19.36
C ASP A 191 23.93 -22.36 20.54
N TYR A 192 24.98 -21.58 20.81
CA TYR A 192 25.96 -21.86 21.85
C TYR A 192 26.40 -20.59 22.60
N PHE A 193 26.52 -20.72 23.93
CA PHE A 193 27.26 -19.78 24.76
C PHE A 193 28.55 -20.45 25.30
N VAL A 194 29.71 -19.96 24.87
CA VAL A 194 31.02 -20.48 25.31
C VAL A 194 31.41 -19.81 26.62
N ALA A 195 31.22 -20.52 27.73
CA ALA A 195 31.59 -20.04 29.05
C ALA A 195 33.05 -20.36 29.40
N PHE A 196 33.74 -19.43 30.07
CA PHE A 196 35.09 -19.63 30.61
C PHE A 196 35.29 -18.84 31.91
N THR A 197 35.74 -19.49 32.98
CA THR A 197 35.88 -18.86 34.30
C THR A 197 37.25 -18.23 34.54
N ASP A 198 38.29 -18.78 33.95
CA ASP A 198 39.67 -18.33 34.10
C ASP A 198 40.14 -17.57 32.85
N LYS A 199 40.79 -16.41 33.07
CA LYS A 199 41.33 -15.54 32.02
C LYS A 199 42.33 -16.26 31.11
N GLN A 200 43.03 -17.29 31.60
CA GLN A 200 43.94 -18.07 30.76
C GLN A 200 43.23 -18.76 29.59
N PHE A 201 41.93 -19.06 29.73
CA PHE A 201 41.13 -19.70 28.67
C PHE A 201 40.48 -18.71 27.70
N PHE A 202 40.73 -17.40 27.84
CA PHE A 202 40.14 -16.38 26.97
C PHE A 202 40.44 -16.62 25.49
N GLN A 203 41.71 -16.91 25.15
CA GLN A 203 42.08 -17.23 23.77
C GLN A 203 41.40 -18.51 23.27
N LYS A 204 41.21 -19.50 24.15
CA LYS A 204 40.53 -20.75 23.82
C LYS A 204 39.04 -20.55 23.58
N ALA A 205 38.38 -19.70 24.36
CA ALA A 205 36.98 -19.33 24.16
C ALA A 205 36.76 -18.66 22.80
N ILE A 206 37.68 -17.78 22.39
CA ILE A 206 37.67 -17.16 21.05
C ILE A 206 37.87 -18.22 19.96
N GLU A 207 38.84 -19.13 20.12
CA GLU A 207 39.11 -20.21 19.17
C GLU A 207 37.86 -21.10 18.96
N ILE A 208 37.21 -21.52 20.05
CA ILE A 208 36.01 -22.37 20.02
C ILE A 208 34.84 -21.62 19.39
N THR A 209 34.58 -20.39 19.82
CA THR A 209 33.50 -19.56 19.25
C THR A 209 33.70 -19.36 17.75
N THR A 210 34.94 -19.15 17.31
CA THR A 210 35.28 -18.99 15.88
C THR A 210 35.05 -20.28 15.10
N LYS A 211 35.40 -21.44 15.66
CA LYS A 211 35.12 -22.74 15.04
C LYS A 211 33.62 -22.99 14.89
N LEU A 212 32.83 -22.68 15.91
CA LEU A 212 31.36 -22.79 15.87
C LEU A 212 30.77 -21.87 14.79
N ARG A 213 31.18 -20.60 14.75
CA ARG A 213 30.74 -19.64 13.72
C ARG A 213 31.14 -20.07 12.30
N ARG A 214 32.34 -20.63 12.11
CA ARG A 214 32.79 -21.16 10.81
C ARG A 214 31.98 -22.38 10.36
N ALA A 215 31.41 -23.14 11.30
CA ALA A 215 30.50 -24.24 11.00
C ALA A 215 29.05 -23.77 10.71
N GLY A 216 28.79 -22.46 10.70
CA GLY A 216 27.47 -21.88 10.45
C GLY A 216 26.60 -21.74 11.69
N LEU A 217 27.14 -22.00 12.89
CA LEU A 217 26.41 -21.93 14.16
C LEU A 217 26.52 -20.52 14.77
N ALA A 218 25.43 -20.02 15.34
CA ALA A 218 25.42 -18.80 16.12
C ALA A 218 26.04 -19.07 17.50
N ALA A 219 27.17 -18.44 17.82
CA ALA A 219 27.83 -18.63 19.11
C ALA A 219 28.31 -17.31 19.71
N ASN A 220 28.17 -17.17 21.04
CA ASN A 220 28.59 -16.01 21.83
C ASN A 220 29.44 -16.42 23.05
N PHE A 221 30.16 -15.46 23.62
CA PHE A 221 30.88 -15.56 24.90
C PHE A 221 30.91 -14.19 25.58
N ASP A 222 31.18 -14.13 26.89
CA ASP A 222 31.40 -12.84 27.59
C ASP A 222 32.87 -12.43 27.49
N TYR A 223 33.16 -11.19 27.11
CA TYR A 223 34.53 -10.66 27.10
C TYR A 223 35.09 -10.44 28.50
N LYS A 224 34.24 -10.37 29.52
CA LYS A 224 34.63 -10.24 30.93
C LYS A 224 34.69 -11.62 31.58
N SER A 225 35.80 -11.91 32.27
CA SER A 225 35.89 -13.09 33.14
C SER A 225 34.92 -12.92 34.31
N ALA A 226 33.86 -13.71 34.33
CA ALA A 226 32.90 -13.79 35.43
C ALA A 226 32.83 -15.21 35.98
N ASN A 227 32.28 -15.38 37.19
CA ASN A 227 32.00 -16.72 37.69
C ASN A 227 30.97 -17.44 36.79
N LEU A 228 31.00 -18.77 36.82
CA LEU A 228 30.17 -19.61 35.95
C LEU A 228 28.68 -19.30 36.11
N SER A 229 28.20 -19.11 37.34
CA SER A 229 26.80 -18.79 37.61
C SER A 229 26.32 -17.51 36.91
N LYS A 230 27.18 -16.48 36.79
CA LYS A 230 26.83 -15.25 36.08
C LYS A 230 26.79 -15.47 34.56
N GLN A 231 27.70 -16.27 34.03
CA GLN A 231 27.72 -16.60 32.60
C GLN A 231 26.55 -17.48 32.19
N LEU A 232 26.14 -18.45 33.02
CA LEU A 232 24.93 -19.25 32.79
C LEU A 232 23.66 -18.39 32.81
N LYS A 233 23.59 -17.40 33.70
CA LYS A 233 22.48 -16.42 33.69
C LYS A 233 22.47 -15.58 32.42
N GLN A 234 23.63 -15.18 31.90
CA GLN A 234 23.73 -14.44 30.63
C GLN A 234 23.38 -15.30 29.41
N ALA A 235 23.78 -16.57 29.39
CA ALA A 235 23.40 -17.54 28.37
C ALA A 235 21.88 -17.71 28.36
N SER A 236 21.27 -17.97 29.52
CA SER A 236 19.82 -18.09 29.68
C SER A 236 19.07 -16.81 29.27
N ALA A 237 19.59 -15.62 29.59
CA ALA A 237 19.00 -14.35 29.15
C ALA A 237 19.04 -14.14 27.64
N GLN A 238 20.02 -14.74 26.94
CA GLN A 238 20.09 -14.77 25.48
C GLN A 238 19.35 -15.98 24.87
N SER A 239 18.75 -16.83 25.71
CA SER A 239 18.14 -18.10 25.32
C SER A 239 19.09 -19.01 24.52
N ALA A 240 20.37 -19.00 24.92
CA ALA A 240 21.42 -19.90 24.45
C ALA A 240 21.61 -21.09 25.39
#